data_AF-A0A4Q2UV81-F1
#
_entry.id   AF-A0A4Q2UV81-F1
#
_cell.length_a   1.000
_cell.length_b   1.000
_cell.length_c   1.000
_cell.angle_alpha   90.00
_cell.angle_beta   90.00
_cell.angle_gamma   90.00
#
_symmetry.space_group_name_H-M   'P 1'
#
loop_
_entity.id
_entity.type
_entity.pdbx_description
1 polymer ?
#
loop_
_entity_poly.entity_id
_entity_poly.type
_entity_poly.pdbx_seq_one_letter_code
_entity_poly.pdbx_strand_id
1 'polypeptide(L)'
;MSPGISIDLLVTDDDIDAVILEGWPADMRKPRTVVFDYAGHGVPDENVLRIGTGAPNAGLTGREVFPVEYGRDCRYPSPAEILSALDARRPAEKPSALSIARDVRQSILDLDARLDRLEQAPTGDDYNRLYQLANGGLTDLLKALGDPSSAAAG
;
A
#
# COMPACT_ATOMS: atom_id res chain seq x y z
N MET A 1 14.59 -25.80 -9.57
CA MET A 1 15.02 -25.36 -8.23
C MET A 1 14.30 -26.26 -7.25
N SER A 2 15.00 -26.98 -6.38
CA SER A 2 14.32 -27.76 -5.32
C SER A 2 13.63 -26.77 -4.39
N PRO A 3 12.35 -26.98 -4.02
CA PRO A 3 11.71 -26.12 -3.04
C PRO A 3 12.55 -26.15 -1.75
N GLY A 4 12.90 -24.98 -1.23
CA GLY A 4 13.62 -24.88 0.04
C GLY A 4 12.74 -25.39 1.18
N ILE A 5 13.36 -25.84 2.28
CA ILE A 5 12.63 -26.20 3.49
C ILE A 5 12.04 -24.91 4.08
N SER A 6 10.74 -24.90 4.35
CA SER A 6 10.02 -23.77 4.95
C SER A 6 9.10 -24.24 6.07
N ILE A 7 8.90 -23.35 7.05
CA ILE A 7 8.02 -23.56 8.20
C ILE A 7 7.18 -22.30 8.34
N ASP A 8 5.86 -22.45 8.31
CA ASP A 8 4.92 -21.36 8.56
C ASP A 8 4.00 -21.65 9.74
N LEU A 9 3.48 -20.56 10.29
CA LEU A 9 2.51 -20.56 11.37
C LEU A 9 1.21 -19.93 10.89
N LEU A 10 0.12 -20.67 10.95
CA LEU A 10 -1.21 -20.14 10.72
C LEU A 10 -1.84 -19.76 12.06
N VAL A 11 -2.21 -18.49 12.18
CA VAL A 11 -2.89 -17.93 13.36
C VAL A 11 -4.29 -17.49 12.93
N THR A 12 -5.31 -17.96 13.63
CA THR A 12 -6.72 -17.61 13.43
C THR A 12 -7.33 -17.28 14.78
N ASP A 13 -8.08 -16.18 14.88
CA ASP A 13 -8.78 -15.77 16.11
C ASP A 13 -7.89 -15.75 17.36
N ASP A 14 -6.69 -15.17 17.22
CA ASP A 14 -5.64 -15.09 18.26
C ASP A 14 -5.11 -16.45 18.76
N ASP A 15 -5.41 -17.56 18.06
CA ASP A 15 -4.86 -18.88 18.36
C ASP A 15 -4.08 -19.47 17.17
N ILE A 16 -3.11 -20.33 17.48
CA ILE A 16 -2.38 -21.09 16.47
C ILE A 16 -3.23 -22.26 16.01
N ASP A 17 -3.65 -22.19 14.75
CA ASP A 17 -4.46 -23.21 14.10
C ASP A 17 -3.57 -24.32 13.52
N ALA A 18 -2.40 -23.98 12.97
CA ALA A 18 -1.46 -24.97 12.45
C ALA A 18 0.00 -24.46 12.38
N VAL A 19 0.93 -25.41 12.51
CA VAL A 19 2.33 -25.26 12.09
C VAL A 19 2.52 -26.09 10.83
N ILE A 20 2.93 -25.49 9.71
CA ILE A 20 2.98 -26.14 8.41
C ILE A 20 4.44 -26.28 7.97
N LEU A 21 4.84 -27.48 7.56
CA LEU A 21 6.17 -27.77 7.00
C LEU A 21 6.06 -28.04 5.51
N GLU A 22 6.81 -27.33 4.69
CA GLU A 22 6.90 -27.59 3.25
C GLU A 22 8.34 -27.94 2.87
N GLY A 23 8.47 -28.96 2.00
CA GLY A 23 9.78 -29.47 1.57
C GLY A 23 10.59 -30.17 2.66
N TRP A 24 9.97 -30.58 3.77
CA TRP A 24 10.70 -31.23 4.87
C TRP A 24 11.29 -32.59 4.42
N PRO A 25 12.57 -32.88 4.71
CA PRO A 25 13.18 -34.14 4.29
C PRO A 25 12.53 -35.35 5.00
N ALA A 26 12.20 -36.39 4.23
CA ALA A 26 11.52 -37.59 4.76
C ALA A 26 12.38 -38.37 5.77
N ASP A 27 13.70 -38.26 5.68
CA ASP A 27 14.68 -38.89 6.56
C ASP A 27 14.99 -38.05 7.82
N MET A 28 14.45 -36.83 7.91
CA MET A 28 14.71 -35.92 9.01
C MET A 28 13.54 -35.89 10.01
N ARG A 29 13.86 -36.04 11.30
CA ARG A 29 12.87 -35.91 12.36
C ARG A 29 12.22 -34.51 12.30
N LYS A 30 10.88 -34.48 12.30
CA LYS A 30 10.11 -33.24 12.36
C LYS A 30 10.41 -32.47 13.65
N PRO A 31 10.45 -31.13 13.61
CA PRO A 31 10.71 -30.32 14.79
C PRO A 31 9.57 -30.49 15.80
N ARG A 32 9.90 -30.38 17.08
CA ARG A 32 8.91 -30.22 18.14
C ARG A 32 8.68 -28.74 18.34
N THR A 33 7.44 -28.29 18.20
CA THR A 33 7.08 -26.89 18.37
C THR A 33 6.30 -26.73 19.67
N VAL A 34 6.68 -25.73 20.46
CA VAL A 34 5.96 -25.36 21.68
C VAL A 34 5.54 -23.91 21.54
N VAL A 35 4.27 -23.64 21.80
CA VAL A 35 3.67 -22.31 21.80
C VAL A 35 3.48 -21.87 23.23
N PHE A 36 3.76 -20.61 23.52
CA PHE A 36 3.47 -19.98 24.81
C PHE A 36 2.36 -18.94 24.65
N ASP A 37 1.22 -19.21 25.26
CA ASP A 37 0.06 -18.31 25.29
C ASP A 37 -0.04 -17.60 26.64
N TYR A 38 -0.80 -16.51 26.72
CA TYR A 38 -1.10 -15.89 28.00
C TYR A 38 -1.87 -16.86 28.91
N ALA A 39 -1.42 -16.99 30.15
CA ALA A 39 -2.09 -17.81 31.15
C ALA A 39 -3.45 -17.17 31.49
N GLY A 40 -4.53 -17.83 31.08
CA GLY A 40 -5.88 -17.44 31.46
C GLY A 40 -6.14 -17.66 32.96
N HIS A 41 -7.23 -17.11 33.47
CA HIS A 41 -7.59 -17.12 34.90
C HIS A 41 -7.75 -18.52 35.53
N GLY A 42 -7.82 -19.59 34.74
CA GLY A 42 -8.00 -20.97 35.22
C GLY A 42 -6.74 -21.84 35.20
N VAL A 43 -5.58 -21.29 34.83
CA VAL A 43 -4.33 -22.06 34.75
C VAL A 43 -3.68 -22.13 36.14
N PRO A 44 -3.34 -23.34 36.66
CA PRO A 44 -2.63 -23.47 37.94
C PRO A 44 -1.28 -22.77 37.90
N ASP A 45 -0.92 -22.10 39.00
CA ASP A 45 0.32 -21.32 39.12
C ASP A 45 1.58 -22.15 38.79
N GLU A 46 1.59 -23.47 39.05
CA GLU A 46 2.73 -24.33 38.70
C GLU A 46 2.96 -24.49 37.19
N ASN A 47 1.94 -24.26 36.37
CA ASN A 47 2.00 -24.37 34.92
C ASN A 47 2.21 -23.01 34.23
N VAL A 48 2.43 -21.97 35.03
CA VAL A 48 2.64 -20.60 34.57
C VAL A 48 4.14 -20.30 34.52
N LEU A 49 4.67 -20.18 33.30
CA LEU A 49 6.00 -19.65 33.06
C LEU A 49 5.98 -18.13 33.29
N ARG A 50 6.72 -17.67 34.29
CA ARG A 50 6.92 -16.24 34.57
C ARG A 50 8.23 -15.79 33.91
N ILE A 51 8.13 -14.97 32.86
CA ILE A 51 9.31 -14.39 32.20
C ILE A 51 9.51 -12.97 32.76
N GLY A 52 10.75 -12.63 33.13
CA GLY A 52 11.13 -11.31 33.60
C GLY A 52 11.20 -10.27 32.48
N THR A 53 10.09 -10.00 31.78
CA THR A 53 10.02 -9.10 30.61
C THR A 53 9.66 -7.66 30.95
N GLY A 54 9.63 -7.26 32.23
CA GLY A 54 9.27 -5.89 32.65
C GLY A 54 7.78 -5.54 32.49
N ALA A 55 6.98 -6.43 31.90
CA ALA A 55 5.53 -6.38 31.96
C ALA A 55 5.04 -7.04 33.27
N PRO A 56 4.23 -6.36 34.09
CA PRO A 56 3.78 -6.93 35.36
C PRO A 56 2.81 -8.08 35.13
N ASN A 57 3.14 -9.27 35.65
CA ASN A 57 2.25 -10.41 35.90
C ASN A 57 1.60 -11.11 34.69
N ALA A 58 2.14 -10.96 33.47
CA ALA A 58 1.75 -11.83 32.37
C ALA A 58 2.38 -13.22 32.54
N GLY A 59 1.68 -14.12 33.23
CA GLY A 59 2.00 -15.53 33.21
C GLY A 59 1.81 -16.10 31.80
N LEU A 60 2.69 -17.01 31.37
CA LEU A 60 2.54 -17.73 30.10
C LEU A 60 2.29 -19.22 30.36
N THR A 61 1.53 -19.89 29.52
CA THR A 61 1.37 -21.35 29.55
C THR A 61 1.82 -21.95 28.22
N GLY A 62 2.54 -23.07 28.28
CA GLY A 62 3.10 -23.73 27.11
C GLY A 62 2.24 -24.91 26.64
N ARG A 63 2.00 -25.03 25.34
CA ARG A 63 1.40 -26.22 24.73
C ARG A 63 2.23 -26.73 23.54
N GLU A 64 2.35 -28.05 23.41
CA GLU A 64 3.01 -28.66 22.25
C GLU A 64 2.06 -28.62 21.04
N VAL A 65 2.59 -28.17 19.90
CA VAL A 65 1.86 -28.13 18.62
C VAL A 65 2.61 -29.02 17.64
N PHE A 66 1.89 -29.98 17.06
CA PHE A 66 2.46 -30.92 16.11
C PHE A 66 2.40 -30.34 14.69
N PRO A 67 3.55 -30.26 14.00
CA PRO A 67 3.57 -29.72 12.65
C PRO A 67 2.90 -30.66 11.65
N VAL A 68 2.16 -30.07 10.72
CA VAL A 68 1.53 -30.74 9.57
C VAL A 68 2.42 -30.57 8.35
N GLU A 69 2.61 -31.65 7.58
CA GLU A 69 3.36 -31.59 6.35
C GLU A 69 2.46 -31.13 5.20
N TYR A 70 2.92 -30.13 4.46
CA TYR A 70 2.22 -29.63 3.29
C TYR A 70 2.26 -30.68 2.18
N GLY A 71 1.11 -30.92 1.56
CA GLY A 71 0.91 -31.92 0.52
C GLY A 71 -0.44 -31.73 -0.15
N ARG A 72 -0.77 -32.60 -1.12
CA ARG A 72 -1.99 -32.49 -1.94
C ARG A 72 -3.30 -32.42 -1.14
N ASP A 73 -3.33 -33.05 0.03
CA ASP A 73 -4.52 -33.13 0.89
C ASP A 73 -4.46 -32.14 2.08
N CYS A 74 -3.44 -31.27 2.13
CA CYS A 74 -3.34 -30.26 3.17
C CYS A 74 -4.43 -29.19 2.97
N ARG A 75 -5.21 -28.92 4.01
CA ARG A 75 -6.26 -27.88 3.98
C ARG A 75 -5.70 -26.45 4.09
N TYR A 76 -4.42 -26.34 4.40
CA TYR A 76 -3.74 -25.08 4.60
C TYR A 76 -2.89 -24.71 3.38
N PRO A 77 -2.76 -23.41 3.06
CA PRO A 77 -1.89 -22.95 1.97
C PRO A 77 -0.43 -23.29 2.27
N SER A 78 0.37 -23.38 1.21
CA SER A 78 1.80 -23.64 1.33
C SER A 78 2.51 -22.39 1.88
N PRO A 79 3.60 -22.58 2.66
CA PRO A 79 4.45 -21.46 3.06
C PRO A 79 4.89 -20.58 1.90
N ALA A 80 5.28 -21.17 0.76
CA ALA A 80 5.64 -20.42 -0.44
C ALA A 80 4.47 -19.60 -1.01
N GLU A 81 3.23 -20.13 -0.96
CA GLU A 81 2.03 -19.41 -1.38
C GLU A 81 1.75 -18.20 -0.48
N ILE A 82 1.90 -18.35 0.84
CA ILE A 82 1.74 -17.26 1.81
C ILE A 82 2.80 -16.18 1.58
N LEU A 83 4.08 -16.55 1.49
CA LEU A 83 5.18 -15.62 1.26
C LEU A 83 5.00 -14.86 -0.07
N SER A 84 4.58 -15.55 -1.13
CA SER A 84 4.30 -14.92 -2.42
C SER A 84 3.16 -13.91 -2.33
N ALA A 85 2.09 -14.23 -1.58
CA ALA A 85 0.97 -13.33 -1.36
C ALA A 85 1.38 -12.10 -0.52
N LEU A 86 2.27 -12.26 0.46
CA LEU A 86 2.82 -11.18 1.26
C LEU A 86 3.73 -10.25 0.43
N ASP A 87 4.57 -10.82 -0.42
CA ASP A 87 5.42 -10.03 -1.33
C ASP A 87 4.59 -9.28 -2.37
N ALA A 88 3.52 -9.87 -2.89
CA ALA A 88 2.57 -9.19 -3.77
C ALA A 88 1.80 -8.06 -3.05
N ARG A 89 1.61 -8.16 -1.73
CA ARG A 89 1.00 -7.13 -0.89
C ARG A 89 1.98 -6.06 -0.42
N ARG A 90 3.29 -6.20 -0.66
CA ARG A 90 4.27 -5.17 -0.30
C ARG A 90 3.91 -3.90 -1.08
N PRO A 91 3.49 -2.80 -0.41
CA PRO A 91 3.23 -1.56 -1.11
C PRO A 91 4.52 -1.15 -1.84
N ALA A 92 4.38 -0.65 -3.07
CA ALA A 92 5.50 -0.12 -3.86
C ALA A 92 6.42 0.70 -2.95
N GLU A 93 7.72 0.45 -3.03
CA GLU A 93 8.73 1.10 -2.17
C GLU A 93 8.36 2.56 -1.94
N LYS A 94 8.17 2.95 -0.67
CA LYS A 94 7.87 4.33 -0.33
C LYS A 94 8.94 5.22 -0.98
N PRO A 95 8.54 6.28 -1.71
CA PRO A 95 9.52 7.13 -2.38
C PRO A 95 10.54 7.60 -1.35
N SER A 96 11.82 7.44 -1.67
CA SER A 96 12.90 7.87 -0.78
C SER A 96 12.73 9.35 -0.41
N ALA A 97 13.20 9.75 0.77
CA ALA A 97 13.17 11.15 1.19
C ALA A 97 13.81 12.10 0.14
N LEU A 98 14.79 11.61 -0.62
CA LEU A 98 15.42 12.34 -1.72
C LEU A 98 14.49 12.51 -2.93
N SER A 99 13.66 11.49 -3.25
CA SER A 99 12.64 11.59 -4.29
C SER A 99 11.61 12.65 -3.93
N ILE A 100 11.11 12.59 -2.69
CA ILE A 100 10.14 13.57 -2.17
C ILE A 100 10.74 14.99 -2.22
N ALA A 101 12.00 15.16 -1.80
CA ALA A 101 12.67 16.46 -1.86
C ALA A 101 12.84 16.99 -3.29
N ARG A 102 13.07 16.12 -4.29
CA ARG A 102 13.15 16.50 -5.70
C ARG A 102 11.79 16.93 -6.25
N ASP A 103 10.72 16.22 -5.89
CA ASP A 103 9.36 16.52 -6.33
C ASP A 103 8.87 17.86 -5.74
N VAL A 104 9.17 18.11 -4.46
CA VAL A 104 8.90 19.39 -3.81
C VAL A 104 9.68 20.52 -4.50
N ARG A 105 10.98 20.31 -4.79
CA ARG A 105 11.79 21.30 -5.50
C ARG A 105 11.20 21.62 -6.87
N GLN A 106 10.76 20.62 -7.62
CA GLN A 106 10.14 20.84 -8.94
C GLN A 106 8.81 21.60 -8.82
N SER A 107 7.99 21.25 -7.83
CA SER A 107 6.72 21.94 -7.58
C SER A 107 6.91 23.42 -7.25
N ILE A 108 7.98 23.77 -6.52
CA ILE A 108 8.33 25.17 -6.22
C ILE A 108 8.71 25.92 -7.50
N LEU A 109 9.54 25.32 -8.37
CA LEU A 109 9.95 25.95 -9.63
C LEU A 109 8.76 26.17 -10.58
N ASP A 110 7.85 25.19 -10.64
CA ASP A 110 6.65 25.28 -11.49
C ASP A 110 5.70 26.37 -10.97
N LEU A 111 5.61 26.53 -9.64
CA LEU A 111 4.83 27.60 -9.01
C LEU A 111 5.44 28.97 -9.29
N ASP A 112 6.76 29.11 -9.18
CA ASP A 112 7.50 30.35 -9.45
C ASP A 112 7.28 30.80 -10.91
N ALA A 113 7.45 29.90 -11.86
CA ALA A 113 7.19 30.16 -13.29
C ALA A 113 5.72 30.49 -13.59
N ARG A 114 4.80 30.08 -12.72
CA ARG A 114 3.37 30.42 -12.84
C ARG A 114 3.07 31.78 -12.23
N LEU A 115 3.70 32.13 -11.12
CA LEU A 115 3.62 33.47 -10.52
C LEU A 115 4.20 34.52 -11.47
N ASP A 116 5.36 34.27 -12.07
CA ASP A 116 5.97 35.18 -13.07
C ASP A 116 5.02 35.49 -14.23
N ARG A 117 4.29 34.48 -14.71
CA ARG A 117 3.30 34.67 -15.79
C ARG A 117 2.06 35.45 -15.35
N LEU A 118 1.69 35.36 -14.07
CA LEU A 118 0.54 36.07 -13.52
C LEU A 118 0.89 37.52 -13.13
N GLU A 119 2.15 37.78 -12.78
CA GLU A 119 2.65 39.12 -12.46
C GLU A 119 2.96 39.95 -13.71
N GLN A 120 3.11 39.32 -14.88
CA GLN A 120 3.26 40.03 -16.14
C GLN A 120 1.98 40.83 -16.47
N ALA A 121 2.15 42.13 -16.71
CA ALA A 121 1.09 42.98 -17.21
C ALA A 121 0.58 42.43 -18.56
N PRO A 122 -0.73 42.51 -18.85
CA PRO A 122 -1.28 42.05 -20.12
C PRO A 122 -0.53 42.68 -21.29
N THR A 123 -0.11 41.84 -22.23
CA THR A 123 0.62 42.27 -23.42
C THR A 123 -0.33 42.86 -24.46
N GLY A 124 0.20 43.59 -25.44
CA GLY A 124 -0.61 44.09 -26.57
C GLY A 124 -1.36 42.97 -27.31
N ASP A 125 -0.79 41.77 -27.35
CA ASP A 125 -1.42 40.59 -27.96
C ASP A 125 -2.60 40.07 -27.13
N ASP A 126 -2.53 40.16 -25.81
CA ASP A 126 -3.65 39.80 -24.91
C ASP A 126 -4.85 40.74 -25.13
N TYR A 127 -4.59 42.05 -25.30
CA TYR A 127 -5.62 43.01 -25.64
C TYR A 127 -6.19 42.78 -27.05
N ASN A 128 -5.35 42.49 -28.04
CA ASN A 128 -5.80 42.14 -29.39
C ASN A 128 -6.71 40.91 -29.39
N ARG A 129 -6.38 39.91 -28.57
CA ARG A 129 -7.18 38.68 -28.46
C ARG A 129 -8.55 38.94 -27.82
N LEU A 130 -8.60 39.78 -26.79
CA LEU A 130 -9.87 40.24 -26.20
C LEU A 130 -10.69 41.06 -27.21
N TYR A 131 -10.05 41.92 -28.00
CA TYR A 131 -10.71 42.70 -29.03
C TYR A 131 -11.30 41.81 -30.13
N GLN A 132 -10.57 40.79 -30.58
CA GLN A 132 -11.05 39.80 -31.54
C GLN A 132 -12.19 38.95 -30.97
N LEU A 133 -12.11 38.54 -29.70
CA LEU A 133 -13.16 37.75 -29.07
C LEU A 133 -14.46 38.57 -28.89
N ALA A 134 -14.33 39.82 -28.43
CA ALA A 134 -15.48 40.70 -28.23
C ALA A 134 -16.13 41.10 -29.56
N ASN A 135 -15.34 41.49 -30.56
CA ASN A 135 -15.89 41.86 -31.87
C ASN A 135 -16.37 40.66 -32.68
N GLY A 136 -15.69 39.51 -32.59
CA GLY A 136 -16.14 38.26 -33.19
C GLY A 136 -17.46 37.79 -32.59
N GLY A 137 -17.55 37.75 -31.26
CA GLY A 137 -18.78 37.42 -30.55
C GLY A 137 -19.92 38.41 -30.83
N LEU A 138 -19.64 39.71 -30.87
CA LEU A 138 -20.63 40.72 -31.25
C LEU A 138 -21.09 40.54 -32.70
N THR A 139 -20.19 40.24 -33.63
CA THR A 139 -20.51 40.01 -35.05
C THR A 139 -21.40 38.77 -35.21
N ASP A 140 -21.08 37.69 -34.52
CA ASP A 140 -21.89 36.46 -34.56
C ASP A 140 -23.28 36.66 -33.95
N LEU A 141 -23.37 37.46 -32.89
CA LEU A 141 -24.62 37.81 -32.23
C LEU A 141 -25.48 38.72 -33.12
N LEU A 142 -24.89 39.70 -33.81
CA LEU A 142 -25.58 40.54 -34.79
C LEU A 142 -26.07 39.74 -36.00
N LYS A 143 -25.29 38.78 -36.51
CA LYS A 143 -25.74 37.84 -37.55
C LYS A 143 -26.93 37.00 -37.07
N ALA A 144 -26.87 36.47 -35.86
CA ALA A 144 -27.94 35.67 -35.28
C ALA A 144 -29.24 36.48 -35.07
N LEU A 145 -29.12 37.80 -34.82
CA LEU A 145 -30.25 38.73 -34.70
C LEU A 145 -30.76 39.27 -36.05
N GLY A 146 -30.12 38.91 -37.17
CA GLY A 146 -30.58 39.25 -38.51
C GLY A 146 -30.11 40.61 -39.04
N ASP A 147 -29.02 41.17 -38.51
CA ASP A 147 -28.47 42.44 -38.99
C ASP A 147 -27.76 42.27 -40.37
N PRO A 148 -28.24 42.89 -41.45
CA PRO A 148 -27.71 42.70 -42.80
C PRO A 148 -26.38 43.40 -43.05
N SER A 149 -25.90 44.28 -42.15
CA SER A 149 -24.63 44.98 -42.36
C SER A 149 -23.39 44.07 -42.28
N SER A 150 -23.53 42.82 -41.81
CA SER A 150 -22.42 41.85 -41.68
C SER A 150 -22.09 41.08 -42.97
N ALA A 151 -22.92 41.20 -44.02
CA ALA A 151 -22.73 40.48 -45.28
C ALA A 151 -21.83 41.21 -46.32
N ALA A 152 -21.33 42.41 -46.01
CA ALA A 152 -20.58 43.25 -46.95
C ALA A 152 -19.21 43.68 -46.41
N ALA A 153 -18.27 42.74 -46.32
CA ALA A 153 -16.83 43.03 -46.39
C ALA A 153 -16.10 41.75 -46.83
N GLY A 154 -16.01 41.56 -48.15
CA GLY A 154 -14.94 40.79 -48.77
C GLY A 154 -13.72 41.68 -49.00
#